data_AF-A0A536UU95-F1
#
_entry.id   AF-A0A536UU95-F1
#
_cell.length_a   1.000
_cell.length_b   1.000
_cell.length_c   1.000
_cell.angle_alpha   90.00
_cell.angle_beta   90.00
_cell.angle_gamma   90.00
#
_symmetry.space_group_name_H-M   'P 1'
#
loop_
_entity.id
_entity.type
_entity.pdbx_description
1 polymer ?
#
loop_
_entity_poly.entity_id
_entity_poly.type
_entity_poly.pdbx_seq_one_letter_code
_entity_poly.pdbx_strand_id
1 'polypeptide(L)' 'DNGNIILDVEDMRIMNPVQLEAKINNIVGVVTNGLFADRGADIILIGTDTGIRTLDAHKF' A
#
# COMPACT_ATOMS: atom_id res chain seq x y z
N ASP A 1 -7.88 -5.17 -15.96
CA ASP A 1 -9.21 -4.56 -16.26
C ASP A 1 -9.14 -3.36 -17.19
N ASN A 2 -8.32 -2.33 -16.95
CA ASN A 2 -8.29 -1.13 -17.81
C ASN A 2 -7.29 -1.18 -18.99
N GLY A 3 -6.67 -2.33 -19.26
CA GLY A 3 -5.68 -2.48 -20.34
C GLY A 3 -4.36 -1.71 -20.14
N ASN A 4 -4.14 -1.11 -18.96
CA ASN A 4 -2.90 -0.42 -18.63
C ASN A 4 -1.75 -1.40 -18.41
N ILE A 5 -0.53 -0.90 -18.59
CA ILE A 5 0.70 -1.62 -18.23
C ILE A 5 0.96 -1.52 -16.73
N ILE A 6 1.64 -2.53 -16.17
CA ILE A 6 2.14 -2.53 -14.80
C ILE A 6 3.67 -2.41 -14.88
N LEU A 7 4.23 -1.52 -14.06
CA LEU A 7 5.66 -1.40 -13.86
C LEU A 7 5.98 -1.84 -12.43
N ASP A 8 6.65 -2.98 -12.29
CA ASP A 8 7.18 -3.44 -11.01
C ASP A 8 8.52 -2.73 -10.74
N VAL A 9 8.62 -2.10 -9.57
CA VAL A 9 9.82 -1.34 -9.16
C VAL A 9 10.49 -2.06 -7.99
N GLU A 10 11.69 -2.58 -8.23
CA GLU A 10 12.51 -3.27 -7.23
C GLU A 10 13.43 -2.31 -6.44
N ASP A 11 13.97 -2.80 -5.31
CA ASP A 11 14.97 -2.13 -4.45
C ASP A 11 14.63 -0.73 -3.92
N MET A 12 13.36 -0.36 -3.96
CA MET A 12 12.88 0.93 -3.47
C MET A 12 12.84 0.97 -1.94
N ARG A 13 13.55 1.93 -1.34
CA ARG A 13 13.46 2.22 0.10
C ARG A 13 12.31 3.18 0.39
N ILE A 14 11.22 2.65 0.94
CA ILE A 14 9.99 3.40 1.20
C ILE A 14 10.03 3.98 2.63
N MET A 15 10.67 5.14 2.78
CA MET A 15 10.86 5.78 4.09
C MET A 15 9.63 6.56 4.58
N ASN A 16 8.86 7.15 3.65
CA ASN A 16 7.62 7.85 3.94
C ASN A 16 6.58 7.43 2.88
N PRO A 17 5.76 6.40 3.18
CA PRO A 17 4.87 5.80 2.19
C PRO A 17 3.75 6.74 1.76
N VAL A 18 3.19 7.56 2.65
CA VAL A 18 2.13 8.54 2.31
C VAL A 18 2.66 9.59 1.34
N GLN A 19 3.85 10.15 1.62
CA GLN A 19 4.44 11.13 0.71
C GLN A 19 4.84 10.51 -0.63
N LEU A 20 5.34 9.27 -0.63
CA LEU A 20 5.70 8.57 -1.86
C LEU A 20 4.47 8.27 -2.72
N GLU A 21 3.38 7.76 -2.12
CA GLU A 21 2.10 7.53 -2.78
C GLU A 21 1.59 8.82 -3.46
N ALA A 22 1.56 9.93 -2.72
CA ALA A 22 1.14 11.23 -3.25
C ALA A 22 2.05 11.72 -4.40
N LYS A 23 3.35 11.47 -4.33
CA LYS A 23 4.29 11.81 -5.41
C LYS A 23 4.04 10.99 -6.67
N ILE A 24 3.87 9.67 -6.53
CA ILE A 24 3.61 8.77 -7.67
C ILE A 24 2.28 9.12 -8.34
N ASN A 25 1.23 9.40 -7.55
CA ASN A 25 -0.08 9.81 -8.06
C ASN A 25 -0.04 11.11 -8.89
N ASN A 26 0.98 11.97 -8.72
CA ASN A 26 1.15 13.21 -9.47
C ASN A 26 2.04 13.08 -10.73
N ILE A 27 2.50 11.87 -11.07
CA ILE A 27 3.25 11.64 -12.30
C ILE A 27 2.26 11.48 -13.46
N VAL A 28 2.39 12.33 -14.49
CA VAL A 28 1.54 12.26 -15.69
C VAL A 28 1.63 10.87 -16.32
N GLY A 29 0.47 10.25 -16.55
CA GLY A 29 0.35 8.90 -17.12
C GLY A 29 0.30 7.78 -16.08
N VAL A 30 0.60 8.05 -14.81
CA VAL A 30 0.31 7.11 -13.73
C VAL A 30 -1.21 7.07 -13.52
N VAL A 31 -1.75 5.85 -13.53
CA VAL A 31 -3.18 5.62 -13.28
C VAL A 31 -3.42 5.33 -11.80
N THR A 32 -2.56 4.53 -11.19
CA THR A 32 -2.57 4.17 -9.77
C THR A 32 -1.22 3.59 -9.37
N ASN A 33 -1.00 3.39 -8.07
CA ASN A 33 0.16 2.67 -7.55
C ASN A 33 -0.27 1.71 -6.43
N GLY A 34 0.64 0.81 -6.04
CA GLY A 34 0.35 -0.25 -5.06
C GLY A 34 0.45 0.16 -3.59
N LEU A 35 0.69 1.44 -3.27
CA LEU A 35 0.73 1.93 -1.90
C LEU A 35 -0.67 2.29 -1.44
N PHE A 36 -1.05 1.75 -0.27
CA PHE A 36 -2.27 2.07 0.46
C PHE A 36 -1.88 2.72 1.78
N ALA A 37 -1.26 3.90 1.71
CA ALA A 37 -0.64 4.55 2.87
C ALA A 37 -1.47 5.74 3.35
N ASP A 38 -1.98 6.57 2.44
CA ASP A 38 -2.90 7.67 2.79
C ASP A 38 -4.20 7.12 3.39
N ARG A 39 -4.70 6.00 2.84
CA ARG A 39 -5.78 5.20 3.42
C ARG A 39 -5.33 3.77 3.70
N GLY A 40 -4.64 3.59 4.82
CA GLY A 40 -4.24 2.28 5.33
C GLY A 40 -5.40 1.42 5.83
N ALA A 41 -5.07 0.19 6.26
CA ALA A 41 -6.05 -0.70 6.87
C ALA A 41 -6.53 -0.15 8.22
N ASP A 42 -7.81 -0.29 8.51
CA ASP A 42 -8.39 0.03 9.82
C ASP A 42 -8.25 -1.18 10.78
N ILE A 43 -8.45 -2.40 10.27
CA ILE A 43 -8.30 -3.68 10.99
C ILE A 43 -7.49 -4.66 10.14
N ILE A 44 -6.60 -5.43 10.77
CA ILE A 44 -5.77 -6.46 10.11
C ILE A 44 -6.08 -7.83 10.72
N LEU A 45 -6.46 -8.79 9.89
CA LEU A 45 -6.62 -10.20 10.28
C LEU A 45 -5.42 -11.00 9.78
N ILE A 46 -4.60 -11.49 10.69
CA ILE A 46 -3.40 -12.26 10.38
C ILE A 46 -3.69 -13.73 10.65
N GLY A 47 -3.65 -14.57 9.62
CA GLY A 47 -3.66 -16.02 9.79
C GLY A 47 -2.32 -16.50 10.37
N THR A 48 -2.35 -17.12 11.54
CA THR A 48 -1.20 -17.75 12.20
C THR A 48 -1.38 -19.27 12.26
N ASP A 49 -0.33 -19.98 12.63
CA ASP A 49 -0.36 -21.42 12.93
C ASP A 49 -1.37 -21.82 14.02
N THR A 50 -1.71 -20.86 14.87
CA THR A 50 -2.49 -20.99 16.10
C THR A 50 -3.90 -20.40 15.98
N GLY A 51 -4.25 -19.78 14.85
CA GLY A 51 -5.57 -19.20 14.62
C GLY A 51 -5.52 -17.86 13.88
N ILE A 52 -6.51 -16.99 14.14
CA ILE A 52 -6.57 -15.64 13.55
C ILE A 52 -6.21 -14.63 14.62
N ARG A 53 -5.23 -13.77 14.34
CA ARG A 53 -4.89 -12.60 15.16
C ARG A 53 -5.49 -11.34 14.53
N THR A 54 -6.32 -10.64 15.29
CA THR A 54 -6.89 -9.35 14.90
C THR A 54 -6.06 -8.19 15.46
N LEU A 55 -5.63 -7.27 14.61
CA LEU A 55 -5.00 -6.01 14.99
C LEU A 55 -5.90 -4.84 14.63
N ASP A 56 -6.00 -3.86 15.51
CA ASP A 56 -6.63 -2.57 15.25
C ASP A 56 -5.53 -1.56 14.91
N ALA A 57 -5.50 -1.08 13.68
CA ALA A 57 -4.42 -0.27 13.16
C ALA A 57 -4.39 1.16 13.72
N HIS A 58 -5.51 1.65 14.26
CA HIS A 58 -5.59 2.98 14.87
C HIS A 58 -4.95 3.04 16.26
N LYS A 59 -4.59 1.89 16.84
CA LYS A 59 -3.93 1.81 18.15
C LYS A 59 -2.41 1.92 18.07
N PHE A 60 -1.86 2.16 16.88
CA PHE A 60 -0.44 2.23 16.61
C PHE A 60 -0.05 3.57 15.98
#